data_AF-H2XM19-F1
#
_entry.id   AF-H2XM19-F1
#
_cell.length_a   1.000
_cell.length_b   1.000
_cell.length_c   1.000
_cell.angle_alpha   90.00
_cell.angle_beta   90.00
_cell.angle_gamma   90.00
#
_symmetry.space_group_name_H-M   'P 1'
#
loop_
_entity.id
_entity.type
_entity.pdbx_description
1 polymer ?
#
loop_
_entity_poly.entity_id
_entity_poly.type
_entity_poly.pdbx_seq_one_letter_code
_entity_poly.pdbx_strand_id
1 'polypeptide(L)'
;MLKFGDEIFIFLESQFWRWNIVTGSKSGPYPINSQWPDLPDSIDAVYRKPNDGPLVFFKGTRYWMFSGERLMAGYPKQVSTLGLPADANFKMDAALNWLRSKNRKRTYFFV
;
A
#
# COMPACT_ATOMS: atom_id res chain seq x y z
N MET A 1 1.04 4.67 6.21
CA MET A 1 1.04 3.66 7.29
C MET A 1 0.09 2.52 6.90
N LEU A 2 0.48 1.25 7.07
CA LEU A 2 -0.29 0.06 6.69
C LEU A 2 -0.35 -0.91 7.87
N LYS A 3 -1.53 -1.48 8.18
CA LYS A 3 -1.66 -2.58 9.15
C LYS A 3 -1.70 -3.93 8.42
N PHE A 4 -0.86 -4.88 8.80
CA PHE A 4 -0.82 -6.24 8.27
C PHE A 4 -0.57 -7.24 9.42
N GLY A 5 -1.55 -8.08 9.73
CA GLY A 5 -1.49 -8.91 10.94
C GLY A 5 -1.31 -8.05 12.21
N ASP A 6 -0.32 -8.43 13.01
CA ASP A 6 0.10 -7.75 14.25
C ASP A 6 1.18 -6.69 14.03
N GLU A 7 1.42 -6.30 12.78
CA GLU A 7 2.42 -5.30 12.42
C GLU A 7 1.78 -4.07 11.78
N ILE A 8 2.36 -2.92 12.11
CA ILE A 8 2.18 -1.66 11.42
C ILE A 8 3.45 -1.36 10.63
N PHE A 9 3.29 -1.12 9.34
CA PHE A 9 4.35 -0.67 8.44
C PHE A 9 4.23 0.84 8.25
N ILE A 10 5.33 1.56 8.51
CA ILE A 10 5.44 3.00 8.32
C ILE A 10 6.42 3.21 7.18
N PHE A 11 6.02 3.94 6.14
CA PHE A 11 6.83 4.18 4.93
C PHE A 11 7.22 5.65 4.89
N LEU A 12 8.49 5.92 4.61
CA LEU A 12 9.02 7.26 4.36
C LEU A 12 10.09 7.16 3.28
N GLU A 13 9.90 7.91 2.20
CA GLU A 13 10.81 7.89 1.04
C GLU A 13 11.05 6.45 0.55
N SER A 14 12.32 5.99 0.58
CA SER A 14 12.73 4.65 0.17
C SER A 14 12.83 3.63 1.29
N GLN A 15 12.36 4.01 2.48
CA GLN A 15 12.50 3.21 3.68
C GLN A 15 11.16 2.89 4.32
N PHE A 16 11.17 1.82 5.12
CA PHE A 16 10.05 1.51 5.99
C PHE A 16 10.51 0.95 7.34
N TRP A 17 9.63 1.09 8.33
CA TRP A 17 9.76 0.52 9.67
C TRP A 17 8.61 -0.44 9.93
N ARG A 18 8.86 -1.45 10.75
CA ARG A 18 7.82 -2.35 11.28
C ARG A 18 7.65 -2.07 12.76
N TRP A 19 6.41 -1.96 13.18
CA TRP A 19 6.02 -1.89 14.58
C TRP A 19 5.08 -3.04 14.88
N ASN A 20 5.56 -4.00 15.66
CA ASN A 20 4.72 -5.07 16.17
C ASN A 20 3.87 -4.54 17.33
N ILE A 21 2.55 -4.50 17.15
CA ILE A 21 1.63 -3.87 18.10
C ILE A 21 1.35 -4.75 19.33
N VAL A 22 1.63 -6.06 19.25
CA VAL A 22 1.42 -6.99 20.36
C VAL A 22 2.60 -6.93 21.34
N THR A 23 3.83 -6.93 20.82
CA THR A 23 5.06 -6.90 21.63
C THR A 23 5.56 -5.47 21.90
N GLY A 24 5.08 -4.49 21.15
CA GLY A 24 5.60 -3.11 21.18
C GLY A 24 6.93 -2.92 20.46
N SER A 25 7.54 -3.98 19.92
CA SER A 25 8.85 -3.92 19.28
C SER A 25 8.82 -3.14 17.96
N LYS A 26 9.88 -2.36 17.72
CA LYS A 26 10.07 -1.55 16.51
C LYS A 26 11.35 -1.98 15.81
N SER A 27 11.32 -2.03 14.49
CA SER A 27 12.47 -2.42 13.68
C SER A 27 12.54 -1.59 12.39
N GLY A 28 13.75 -1.49 11.82
CA GLY A 28 14.07 -0.66 10.65
C GLY A 28 15.03 0.50 10.95
N PRO A 29 15.28 1.39 9.97
CA PRO A 29 14.68 1.39 8.63
C PRO A 29 15.18 0.23 7.75
N TYR A 30 14.30 -0.25 6.89
CA TYR A 30 14.61 -1.21 5.81
C TYR A 30 14.33 -0.56 4.45
N PRO A 31 15.13 -0.84 3.41
CA PRO A 31 14.79 -0.43 2.05
C PRO A 31 13.46 -1.06 1.60
N ILE A 32 12.56 -0.30 0.98
CA ILE A 32 11.28 -0.84 0.48
C ILE A 32 11.52 -2.04 -0.45
N ASN A 33 12.49 -1.91 -1.35
CA ASN A 33 12.86 -2.93 -2.33
C ASN A 33 13.47 -4.20 -1.71
N SER A 34 13.87 -4.19 -0.43
CA SER A 34 14.35 -5.42 0.22
C SER A 34 13.20 -6.39 0.50
N GLN A 35 11.97 -5.89 0.62
CA GLN A 35 10.78 -6.69 0.86
C GLN A 35 9.85 -6.75 -0.36
N TRP A 36 9.78 -5.68 -1.15
CA TRP A 36 8.99 -5.61 -2.37
C TRP A 36 9.88 -5.16 -3.53
N PRO A 37 10.69 -6.07 -4.11
CA PRO A 37 11.74 -5.71 -5.08
C PRO A 37 11.20 -5.06 -6.35
N ASP A 38 9.95 -5.37 -6.74
CA ASP A 38 9.30 -4.82 -7.93
C ASP A 38 8.65 -3.44 -7.72
N LEU A 39 8.72 -2.88 -6.51
CA LEU A 39 8.27 -1.51 -6.26
C LEU A 39 9.29 -0.47 -6.76
N PRO A 40 8.85 0.73 -7.12
CA PRO A 40 9.75 1.87 -7.25
C PRO A 40 10.41 2.21 -5.91
N ASP A 41 11.48 3.01 -5.97
CA ASP A 41 12.25 3.42 -4.78
C ASP A 41 11.42 4.13 -3.71
N SER A 42 10.22 4.61 -4.01
CA SER A 42 9.31 5.17 -3.02
C SER A 42 7.87 4.97 -3.44
N ILE A 43 6.96 5.01 -2.48
CA ILE A 43 5.51 4.93 -2.70
C ILE A 43 4.84 6.20 -2.19
N ASP A 44 3.68 6.51 -2.74
CA ASP A 44 2.87 7.65 -2.28
C ASP A 44 1.82 7.17 -1.27
N ALA A 45 1.20 6.01 -1.52
CA ALA A 45 0.25 5.39 -0.61
C ALA A 45 0.27 3.87 -0.69
N VAL A 46 -0.22 3.23 0.37
CA VAL A 46 -0.45 1.78 0.42
C VAL A 46 -1.67 1.46 1.27
N TYR A 47 -2.45 0.48 0.84
CA TYR A 47 -3.51 -0.11 1.66
C TYR A 47 -3.61 -1.61 1.44
N ARG A 48 -4.29 -2.29 2.36
CA ARG A 48 -4.66 -3.70 2.22
C ARG A 48 -6.09 -3.82 1.75
N LYS A 49 -6.36 -4.64 0.73
CA LYS A 49 -7.73 -5.00 0.39
C LYS A 49 -8.38 -5.77 1.54
N PRO A 50 -9.71 -5.68 1.73
CA PRO A 50 -10.41 -6.40 2.79
C PRO A 50 -10.19 -7.92 2.76
N ASN A 51 -10.57 -8.59 3.87
CA ASN A 51 -10.51 -10.05 4.03
C ASN A 51 -9.09 -10.61 3.84
N ASP A 52 -8.12 -9.96 4.48
CA ASP A 52 -6.71 -10.35 4.37
C ASP A 52 -6.18 -10.40 2.93
N GLY A 53 -6.83 -9.64 2.04
CA GLY A 53 -6.50 -9.57 0.63
C GLY A 53 -5.14 -8.92 0.34
N PRO A 54 -4.83 -8.74 -0.97
CA PRO A 54 -3.53 -8.27 -1.39
C PRO A 54 -3.26 -6.83 -0.92
N LEU A 55 -1.97 -6.52 -0.82
CA LEU A 55 -1.47 -5.17 -0.64
C LEU A 55 -1.56 -4.44 -1.97
N VAL A 56 -1.92 -3.16 -1.91
CA VAL A 56 -2.02 -2.29 -3.08
C VAL A 56 -1.19 -1.04 -2.82
N PHE A 57 -0.15 -0.86 -3.62
CA PHE A 57 0.79 0.26 -3.52
C PHE A 57 0.56 1.23 -4.67
N PHE A 58 0.67 2.53 -4.41
CA PHE A 58 0.53 3.59 -5.40
C PHE A 58 1.83 4.38 -5.55
N LYS A 59 2.17 4.71 -6.80
CA LYS A 59 3.22 5.68 -7.13
C LYS A 59 2.85 6.41 -8.41
N GLY A 60 2.67 7.72 -8.33
CA GLY A 60 2.18 8.56 -9.40
C GLY A 60 0.90 7.98 -10.02
N THR A 61 0.89 7.84 -11.33
CA THR A 61 -0.25 7.30 -12.10
C THR A 61 -0.32 5.77 -12.13
N ARG A 62 0.52 5.07 -11.36
CA ARG A 62 0.55 3.60 -11.36
C ARG A 62 0.27 3.01 -9.99
N TYR A 63 -0.22 1.78 -10.01
CA TYR A 63 -0.38 0.99 -8.81
C TYR A 63 0.05 -0.46 -9.01
N TRP A 64 0.56 -1.07 -7.95
CA TRP A 64 1.03 -2.44 -7.87
C TRP A 64 0.15 -3.21 -6.91
N MET A 65 0.00 -4.51 -7.15
CA MET A 65 -0.75 -5.39 -6.27
C MET A 65 0.11 -6.60 -5.88
N PHE A 66 0.25 -6.82 -4.58
CA PHE A 66 1.11 -7.86 -4.03
C PHE A 66 0.32 -8.84 -3.17
N SER A 67 0.59 -10.12 -3.34
CA SER A 67 0.17 -11.17 -2.42
C SER A 67 1.31 -11.44 -1.45
N GLY A 68 1.25 -10.81 -0.27
CA GLY A 68 2.40 -10.73 0.64
C GLY A 68 3.53 -9.91 0.01
N GLU A 69 4.62 -10.58 -0.35
CA GLU A 69 5.82 -9.99 -0.97
C GLU A 69 5.90 -10.26 -2.48
N ARG A 70 4.99 -11.07 -3.03
CA ARG A 70 4.99 -11.45 -4.44
C ARG A 70 4.13 -10.52 -5.28
N LEU A 71 4.71 -9.91 -6.32
CA LEU A 71 3.98 -9.13 -7.31
C LEU A 71 2.98 -10.02 -8.06
N MET A 72 1.73 -9.55 -8.17
CA MET A 72 0.70 -10.24 -8.93
C MET A 72 0.87 -10.02 -10.44
N ALA A 73 0.55 -11.03 -11.25
CA ALA A 73 0.65 -10.95 -12.70
C ALA A 73 -0.21 -9.79 -13.28
N GLY A 74 0.34 -9.10 -14.28
CA GLY A 74 -0.32 -7.98 -14.96
C GLY A 74 -0.26 -6.65 -14.20
N TYR A 75 0.58 -6.52 -13.18
CA TYR A 75 0.90 -5.26 -12.50
C TYR A 75 2.34 -4.81 -12.83
N PRO A 76 2.63 -3.50 -12.78
CA PRO A 76 1.75 -2.39 -12.41
C PRO A 76 0.67 -2.07 -13.45
N LYS A 77 -0.41 -1.42 -13.00
CA LYS A 77 -1.49 -0.91 -13.84
C LYS A 77 -1.66 0.60 -13.66
N GLN A 78 -2.29 1.25 -14.63
CA GLN A 78 -2.66 2.66 -14.56
C GLN A 78 -3.78 2.88 -13.55
N VAL A 79 -3.70 3.92 -12.73
CA VAL A 79 -4.77 4.28 -11.77
C VAL A 79 -6.10 4.60 -12.47
N SER A 80 -6.07 4.97 -13.75
CA SER A 80 -7.27 5.15 -14.58
C SER A 80 -8.11 3.87 -14.70
N THR A 81 -7.52 2.67 -14.56
CA THR A 81 -8.31 1.42 -14.51
C THR A 81 -9.15 1.28 -13.25
N LEU A 82 -8.92 2.14 -12.24
CA LEU A 82 -9.74 2.26 -11.03
C LEU A 82 -10.78 3.38 -11.14
N GLY A 83 -10.88 4.06 -12.30
CA GLY A 83 -11.75 5.22 -12.51
C GLY A 83 -11.20 6.52 -11.93
N LEU A 84 -9.90 6.57 -11.58
CA LEU A 84 -9.24 7.77 -11.08
C LEU A 84 -8.64 8.60 -12.23
N PRO A 85 -8.54 9.94 -12.09
CA PRO A 85 -7.75 10.76 -12.99
C PRO A 85 -6.30 10.28 -13.01
N ALA A 86 -5.63 10.38 -14.16
CA ALA A 86 -4.24 9.94 -14.34
C ALA A 86 -3.43 10.99 -15.12
N ASP A 87 -3.56 12.25 -14.71
CA ASP A 87 -2.72 13.33 -15.24
C ASP A 87 -1.31 13.30 -14.63
N ALA A 88 -0.40 14.12 -15.17
CA ALA A 88 1.01 14.11 -14.80
C ALA A 88 1.29 14.53 -13.34
N ASN A 89 0.35 15.24 -12.71
CA ASN A 89 0.50 15.71 -11.33
C ASN A 89 -0.20 14.78 -10.33
N PHE A 90 -0.86 13.72 -10.82
CA PHE A 90 -1.60 12.81 -9.98
C PHE A 90 -0.68 12.07 -9.01
N LYS A 91 -0.94 12.24 -7.72
CA LYS A 91 -0.26 11.57 -6.62
C LYS A 91 -1.29 11.16 -5.57
N MET A 92 -1.16 9.95 -5.04
CA MET A 92 -2.03 9.49 -3.97
C MET A 92 -1.46 9.94 -2.62
N ASP A 93 -2.16 10.81 -1.89
CA ASP A 93 -1.76 11.22 -0.53
C ASP A 93 -2.02 10.10 0.48
N ALA A 94 -3.15 9.42 0.36
CA ALA A 94 -3.52 8.32 1.23
C ALA A 94 -4.51 7.38 0.56
N ALA A 95 -4.47 6.11 0.97
CA ALA A 95 -5.49 5.12 0.64
C ALA A 95 -5.86 4.36 1.91
N LEU A 96 -7.16 4.24 2.19
CA LEU A 96 -7.64 3.52 3.36
C LEU A 96 -8.88 2.71 3.03
N ASN A 97 -8.95 1.50 3.58
CA ASN A 97 -10.19 0.76 3.62
C ASN A 97 -11.00 1.12 4.87
N TRP A 98 -12.25 1.55 4.69
CA TRP A 98 -13.17 1.82 5.78
C TRP A 98 -14.14 0.65 5.96
N LEU A 99 -14.01 -0.02 7.10
CA LEU A 99 -14.82 -1.17 7.49
C LEU A 99 -15.96 -0.73 8.42
N ARG A 100 -17.03 -0.13 7.88
CA ARG A 100 -18.19 0.32 8.70
C ARG A 100 -19.11 -0.84 9.12
N SER A 101 -19.15 -1.93 8.34
CA SER A 101 -19.98 -3.12 8.59
C SER A 101 -19.48 -4.31 7.74
N LYS A 102 -19.73 -5.56 8.17
CA LYS A 102 -19.33 -6.80 7.45
C LYS A 102 -19.71 -6.77 5.96
N ASN A 103 -20.80 -6.08 5.61
CA ASN A 103 -21.37 -6.02 4.26
C ASN A 103 -21.18 -4.68 3.54
N ARG A 104 -20.48 -3.70 4.13
CA ARG A 104 -20.20 -2.40 3.48
C ARG A 104 -18.72 -2.06 3.61
N LYS A 105 -17.97 -2.42 2.57
CA LYS A 105 -16.53 -2.18 2.45
C LYS A 105 -16.31 -1.16 1.36
N ARG A 106 -15.73 -0.01 1.71
CA ARG A 106 -15.36 1.03 0.75
C ARG A 106 -13.89 1.35 0.91
N THR A 107 -13.22 1.60 -0.21
CA THR A 107 -11.85 2.12 -0.23
C THR A 107 -11.93 3.59 -0.58
N TYR A 108 -11.27 4.42 0.22
CA TYR A 108 -11.18 5.85 0.02
C TYR A 108 -9.77 6.19 -0.45
N PHE A 109 -9.71 7.04 -1.47
CA PHE A 109 -8.49 7.57 -2.07
C PHE A 109 -8.47 9.08 -1.81
N PHE A 110 -7.31 9.59 -1.39
CA PHE A 110 -7.06 11.00 -1.16
C PHE A 110 -5.95 11.41 -2.12
N VAL A 111 -6.21 12.43 -2.93
CA VAL A 111 -5.42 12.87 -4.08
C VAL A 111 -5.34 14.39 -4.12
#